data_AF-A0A3C0JE57-F1
#
_entry.id   AF-A0A3C0JE57-F1
#
_cell.length_a   1.000
_cell.length_b   1.000
_cell.length_c   1.000
_cell.angle_alpha   90.00
_cell.angle_beta   90.00
_cell.angle_gamma   90.00
#
_symmetry.space_group_name_H-M   'P 1'
#
loop_
_entity.id
_entity.type
_entity.pdbx_description
1 polymer ?
#
loop_
_entity_poly.entity_id
_entity_poly.type
_entity_poly.pdbx_seq_one_letter_code
_entity_poly.pdbx_strand_id
1 'polypeptide(L)'
;LFLAGEPDAVRGFYAALRGDVRFAGLYVKYSESRHQPFGRLKVRVKPEIISFRHPEATPLAAGERAPSVDPATLARWLDAGHDDAGKPVVMLDTRNAQEVAYGSFAGALTLPIDKFTDLPAALAPHRQALRDATVVSFCTGGIRCEKAALWMRQDGMDNVLQLDGGILGYFEQVGGAHYEGECFVFDGRIALDPALQPHADEAPAAA
;
A
#
# COMPACT_ATOMS: atom_id res chain seq x y z
N LEU A 1 -4.15 -3.69 10.72
CA LEU A 1 -3.66 -4.10 12.06
C LEU A 1 -2.35 -4.84 11.85
N PHE A 2 -1.33 -4.53 12.65
CA PHE A 2 -0.04 -5.22 12.59
C PHE A 2 0.22 -5.87 13.94
N LEU A 3 0.56 -7.16 13.93
CA LEU A 3 0.84 -7.96 15.11
C LEU A 3 1.91 -8.98 14.73
N ALA A 4 2.87 -9.20 15.62
CA ALA A 4 3.83 -10.30 15.48
C ALA A 4 4.06 -10.99 16.81
N GLY A 5 4.45 -12.25 16.73
CA GLY A 5 4.62 -13.16 17.85
C GLY A 5 4.60 -14.59 17.34
N GLU A 6 4.61 -15.55 18.27
CA GLU A 6 4.55 -16.96 17.92
C GLU A 6 3.33 -17.28 17.05
N PRO A 7 3.46 -18.18 16.04
CA PRO A 7 2.40 -18.44 15.08
C PRO A 7 1.05 -18.78 15.71
N ASP A 8 1.03 -19.61 16.77
CA ASP A 8 -0.20 -19.98 17.46
C ASP A 8 -0.85 -18.81 18.23
N ALA A 9 -0.03 -17.94 18.83
CA ALA A 9 -0.53 -16.77 19.54
C ALA A 9 -1.17 -15.76 18.56
N VAL A 10 -0.52 -15.53 17.42
CA VAL A 10 -1.06 -14.65 16.36
C VAL A 10 -2.34 -15.24 15.78
N ARG A 11 -2.37 -16.53 15.45
CA ARG A 11 -3.57 -17.22 14.97
C ARG A 11 -4.72 -17.14 15.98
N GLY A 12 -4.44 -17.39 17.26
CA GLY A 12 -5.43 -17.31 18.33
C GLY A 12 -6.03 -15.91 18.48
N PHE A 13 -5.20 -14.86 18.41
CA PHE A 13 -5.67 -13.48 18.45
C PHE A 13 -6.63 -13.17 17.29
N TYR A 14 -6.25 -13.51 16.06
CA TYR A 14 -7.11 -13.26 14.89
C TYR A 14 -8.38 -14.11 14.90
N ALA A 15 -8.32 -15.34 15.40
CA ALA A 15 -9.50 -16.18 15.57
C ALA A 15 -10.50 -15.55 16.55
N ALA A 16 -10.02 -15.05 17.70
CA ALA A 16 -10.86 -14.34 18.65
C ALA A 16 -11.45 -13.06 18.04
N LEU A 17 -10.66 -12.29 17.28
CA LEU A 17 -11.13 -11.08 16.62
C LEU A 17 -12.22 -11.36 15.57
N ARG A 18 -12.08 -12.43 14.79
CA ARG A 18 -13.07 -12.89 13.80
C ARG A 18 -14.37 -13.41 14.41
N GLY A 19 -14.39 -13.68 15.72
CA GLY A 19 -15.62 -13.97 16.46
C GLY A 19 -16.60 -12.80 16.50
N ASP A 20 -16.13 -11.56 16.28
CA ASP A 20 -16.98 -10.39 16.05
C ASP A 20 -17.39 -10.31 14.58
N VAL A 21 -18.69 -10.25 14.31
CA VAL A 21 -19.26 -10.20 12.95
C VAL A 21 -18.69 -9.04 12.11
N ARG A 22 -18.31 -7.93 12.75
CA ARG A 22 -17.71 -6.76 12.08
C ARG A 22 -16.31 -7.05 11.53
N PHE A 23 -15.65 -8.08 12.05
CA PHE A 23 -14.31 -8.51 11.65
C PHE A 23 -14.27 -9.91 11.05
N ALA A 24 -15.41 -10.57 10.85
CA ALA A 24 -15.48 -11.91 10.28
C ALA A 24 -14.81 -12.00 8.89
N GLY A 25 -14.96 -10.95 8.08
CA GLY A 25 -14.33 -10.82 6.76
C GLY A 25 -12.90 -10.26 6.78
N LEU A 26 -12.24 -10.13 7.94
CA LEU A 26 -10.91 -9.55 8.03
C LEU A 26 -9.90 -10.41 7.26
N TYR A 27 -9.35 -9.83 6.20
CA TYR A 27 -8.23 -10.40 5.46
C TYR A 27 -6.91 -10.14 6.21
N VAL A 28 -6.12 -11.20 6.41
CA VAL A 28 -4.87 -11.16 7.17
C VAL A 28 -3.75 -11.66 6.28
N LYS A 29 -2.71 -10.85 6.11
CA LYS A 29 -1.46 -11.23 5.47
C LYS A 29 -0.44 -11.65 6.52
N TYR A 30 0.36 -12.66 6.21
CA TYR A 30 1.40 -13.18 7.09
C TYR A 30 2.77 -12.95 6.46
N SER A 31 3.77 -12.75 7.30
CA SER A 31 5.17 -12.58 6.92
C SER A 31 6.02 -13.03 8.10
N GLU A 32 7.14 -13.71 7.81
CA GLU A 32 8.00 -14.30 8.82
C GLU A 32 9.17 -13.36 9.17
N SER A 33 9.70 -13.54 10.38
CA SER A 33 10.89 -12.85 10.90
C SER A 33 11.51 -13.74 11.96
N ARG A 34 12.83 -13.77 12.06
CA ARG A 34 13.56 -14.49 13.12
C ARG A 34 13.44 -13.80 14.47
N HIS A 35 13.27 -12.48 14.49
CA HIS A 35 13.14 -11.69 15.70
C HIS A 35 11.79 -10.97 15.78
N GLN A 36 11.38 -10.57 16.98
CA GLN A 36 10.14 -9.83 17.22
C GLN A 36 10.26 -8.39 16.67
N PRO A 37 9.56 -8.03 15.57
CA PRO A 37 9.75 -6.72 14.94
C PRO A 37 8.98 -5.58 15.65
N PHE A 38 8.10 -5.90 16.62
CA PHE A 38 7.39 -4.90 17.42
C PHE A 38 7.84 -4.95 18.89
N GLY A 39 8.37 -3.83 19.39
CA GLY A 39 8.84 -3.76 20.78
C GLY A 39 7.75 -3.80 21.87
N ARG A 40 6.48 -3.53 21.52
CA ARG A 40 5.33 -3.60 22.46
C ARG A 40 3.99 -3.58 21.74
N LEU A 41 2.94 -4.06 22.41
CA LEU A 41 1.56 -3.85 21.99
C LEU A 41 1.17 -2.37 22.12
N LYS A 42 0.57 -1.81 21.07
CA LYS A 42 0.07 -0.44 21.06
C LYS A 42 -1.28 -0.36 20.37
N VAL A 43 -2.32 -0.07 21.13
CA VAL A 43 -3.67 0.19 20.61
C VAL A 43 -3.92 1.70 20.67
N ARG A 44 -4.41 2.28 19.57
CA ARG A 44 -4.70 3.71 19.46
C ARG A 44 -6.09 3.92 18.89
N VAL A 45 -6.87 4.76 19.56
CA VAL A 45 -8.11 5.30 19.00
C VAL A 45 -7.74 6.56 18.22
N LYS A 46 -8.11 6.59 16.94
CA LYS A 46 -7.85 7.69 16.03
C LYS A 46 -9.12 8.02 15.24
N PRO A 47 -9.34 9.29 14.85
CA PRO A 47 -10.44 9.65 13.97
C PRO A 47 -10.38 8.90 12.62
N GLU A 48 -9.18 8.61 12.15
CA GLU A 48 -8.93 7.85 10.93
C GLU A 48 -7.88 6.76 11.18
N ILE A 49 -8.09 5.56 10.64
CA ILE A 49 -7.10 4.46 10.66
C ILE A 49 -5.81 4.81 9.90
N ILE A 50 -5.97 5.59 8.82
CA ILE A 50 -4.90 6.25 8.08
C ILE A 50 -5.36 7.69 7.83
N SER A 51 -4.61 8.68 8.32
CA SER A 51 -5.03 10.08 8.27
C SER A 51 -4.87 10.64 6.86
N PHE A 52 -5.97 11.08 6.25
CA PHE A 52 -5.98 11.74 4.95
C PHE A 52 -6.71 13.09 4.95
N ARG A 53 -7.52 13.39 5.98
CA ARG A 53 -8.27 14.66 6.12
C ARG A 53 -9.32 14.92 5.03
N HIS A 54 -9.76 13.86 4.37
CA HIS A 54 -10.87 13.83 3.42
C HIS A 54 -11.86 12.74 3.87
N PRO A 55 -12.74 13.02 4.85
CA PRO A 55 -13.66 12.02 5.41
C PRO A 55 -14.63 11.43 4.38
N GLU A 56 -14.93 12.17 3.32
CA GLU A 56 -15.75 11.77 2.17
C GLU A 56 -15.04 10.75 1.25
N ALA A 57 -13.71 10.71 1.27
CA ALA A 57 -12.89 9.84 0.43
C ALA A 57 -12.57 8.53 1.14
N THR A 58 -13.61 7.82 1.56
CA THR A 58 -13.48 6.49 2.18
C THR A 58 -14.47 5.52 1.58
N PRO A 59 -14.16 4.21 1.51
CA PRO A 59 -15.11 3.23 0.97
C PRO A 59 -16.44 3.20 1.72
N LEU A 60 -16.43 3.48 3.03
CA LEU A 60 -17.63 3.54 3.84
C LEU A 60 -18.51 4.75 3.46
N ALA A 61 -17.91 5.91 3.21
CA ALA A 61 -18.64 7.11 2.81
C ALA A 61 -19.11 7.05 1.35
N ALA A 62 -18.30 6.48 0.46
CA ALA A 62 -18.61 6.32 -0.96
C ALA A 62 -19.57 5.15 -1.24
N GLY A 63 -19.66 4.16 -0.34
CA GLY A 63 -20.44 2.93 -0.52
C GLY A 63 -19.74 1.87 -1.37
N GLU A 64 -18.56 2.18 -1.92
CA GLU A 64 -17.77 1.29 -2.77
C GLU A 64 -16.27 1.57 -2.64
N ARG A 65 -15.43 0.63 -3.08
CA ARG A 65 -13.99 0.85 -3.28
C ARG A 65 -13.75 1.51 -4.63
N ALA A 66 -12.64 2.23 -4.75
CA ALA A 66 -12.17 2.65 -6.07
C ALA A 66 -11.83 1.41 -6.93
N PRO A 67 -12.01 1.50 -8.27
CA PRO A 67 -11.59 0.44 -9.18
C PRO A 67 -10.13 0.02 -8.96
N SER A 68 -9.86 -1.27 -9.10
CA SER A 68 -8.56 -1.87 -8.80
C SER A 68 -8.02 -2.70 -9.96
N VAL A 69 -6.70 -2.85 -10.01
CA VAL A 69 -6.01 -3.80 -10.89
C VAL A 69 -5.26 -4.82 -10.02
N ASP A 70 -5.37 -6.10 -10.38
CA ASP A 70 -4.63 -7.16 -9.70
C ASP A 70 -3.14 -7.17 -10.11
N PRO A 71 -2.24 -7.73 -9.29
CA PRO A 71 -0.82 -7.75 -9.59
C PRO A 71 -0.42 -8.37 -10.94
N ALA A 72 -1.03 -9.49 -11.34
CA ALA A 72 -0.66 -10.19 -12.56
C ALA A 72 -1.07 -9.39 -13.81
N THR A 73 -2.26 -8.78 -13.78
CA THR A 73 -2.70 -7.86 -14.83
C THR A 73 -1.79 -6.63 -14.92
N LEU A 74 -1.43 -6.03 -13.76
CA LEU A 74 -0.54 -4.88 -13.75
C LEU A 74 0.84 -5.23 -14.33
N ALA A 75 1.44 -6.36 -13.95
CA ALA A 75 2.74 -6.78 -14.45
C ALA A 75 2.74 -6.88 -15.98
N ARG A 76 1.70 -7.49 -16.56
CA ARG A 76 1.50 -7.58 -18.01
C ARG A 76 1.36 -6.20 -18.68
N TRP A 77 0.65 -5.26 -18.04
CA TRP A 77 0.53 -3.90 -18.55
C TRP A 77 1.86 -3.14 -18.51
N LEU A 78 2.66 -3.36 -17.46
CA LEU A 78 4.00 -2.77 -17.36
C LEU A 78 4.96 -3.35 -18.40
N ASP A 79 4.89 -4.65 -18.69
CA ASP A 79 5.64 -5.28 -19.80
C ASP A 79 5.27 -4.69 -21.17
N ALA A 80 3.98 -4.41 -21.38
CA ALA A 80 3.48 -3.82 -22.63
C ALA A 80 3.68 -2.30 -22.73
N GLY A 81 3.87 -1.62 -21.58
CA GLY A 81 3.89 -0.16 -21.47
C GLY A 81 2.51 0.50 -21.57
N HIS A 82 1.43 -0.29 -21.66
CA HIS A 82 0.07 0.21 -21.79
C HIS A 82 -0.98 -0.77 -21.23
N ASP A 83 -2.18 -0.27 -20.95
CA ASP A 83 -3.32 -1.08 -20.51
C ASP A 83 -4.01 -1.82 -21.68
N ASP A 84 -5.08 -2.55 -21.40
CA ASP A 84 -5.82 -3.31 -22.44
C ASP A 84 -6.50 -2.44 -23.50
N ALA A 85 -6.65 -1.14 -23.25
CA ALA A 85 -7.18 -0.16 -24.19
C ALA A 85 -6.08 0.58 -24.96
N GLY A 86 -4.81 0.24 -24.75
CA GLY A 86 -3.66 0.89 -25.39
C GLY A 86 -3.26 2.22 -24.73
N LYS A 87 -3.78 2.55 -23.54
CA LYS A 87 -3.38 3.76 -22.82
C LYS A 87 -2.08 3.55 -22.06
N PRO A 88 -1.14 4.51 -22.09
CA PRO A 88 0.06 4.44 -21.26
C PRO A 88 -0.27 4.25 -19.79
N VAL A 89 0.48 3.40 -19.10
CA VAL A 89 0.30 3.15 -17.67
C VAL A 89 1.25 4.04 -16.88
N VAL A 90 0.72 4.79 -15.91
CA VAL A 90 1.53 5.59 -14.98
C VAL A 90 1.33 5.07 -13.57
N MET A 91 2.41 4.56 -12.99
CA MET A 91 2.47 4.19 -11.59
C MET A 91 2.55 5.45 -10.71
N LEU A 92 1.66 5.61 -9.74
CA LEU A 92 1.65 6.75 -8.80
C LEU A 92 1.96 6.27 -7.38
N ASP A 93 3.14 6.65 -6.87
CA ASP A 93 3.55 6.31 -5.51
C ASP A 93 2.91 7.27 -4.51
N THR A 94 2.04 6.76 -3.65
CA THR A 94 1.35 7.55 -2.61
C THR A 94 2.08 7.50 -1.26
N ARG A 95 3.31 7.00 -1.25
CA ARG A 95 4.15 6.91 -0.06
C ARG A 95 4.97 8.16 0.19
N ASN A 96 5.52 8.28 1.39
CA ASN A 96 6.38 9.42 1.72
C ASN A 96 7.78 9.25 1.12
N ALA A 97 8.55 10.35 1.09
CA ALA A 97 9.89 10.38 0.52
C ALA A 97 10.85 9.34 1.15
N GLN A 98 10.73 9.08 2.45
CA GLN A 98 11.54 8.06 3.13
C GLN A 98 11.25 6.66 2.58
N GLU A 99 9.98 6.30 2.42
CA GLU A 99 9.57 5.00 1.89
C GLU A 99 10.00 4.82 0.43
N VAL A 100 9.90 5.88 -0.38
CA VAL A 100 10.35 5.90 -1.79
C VAL A 100 11.85 5.67 -1.89
N ALA A 101 12.64 6.21 -0.95
CA ALA A 101 14.10 6.06 -0.94
C ALA A 101 14.58 4.60 -0.76
N TYR A 102 13.76 3.71 -0.19
CA TYR A 102 14.08 2.28 -0.11
C TYR A 102 13.85 1.54 -1.43
N GLY A 103 12.88 2.00 -2.22
CA GLY A 103 12.52 1.37 -3.48
C GLY A 103 11.14 1.78 -3.95
N SER A 104 10.87 1.67 -5.25
CA SER A 104 9.58 1.97 -5.88
C SER A 104 9.47 1.25 -7.23
N PHE A 105 8.31 1.34 -7.89
CA PHE A 105 8.17 0.89 -9.27
C PHE A 105 9.01 1.77 -10.19
N ALA A 106 9.72 1.15 -11.14
CA ALA A 106 10.57 1.84 -12.10
C ALA A 106 9.75 2.86 -12.90
N GLY A 107 10.24 4.11 -12.95
CA GLY A 107 9.55 5.20 -13.64
C GLY A 107 8.25 5.68 -12.98
N ALA A 108 7.92 5.24 -11.76
CA ALA A 108 6.76 5.73 -11.05
C ALA A 108 6.82 7.25 -10.82
N LEU A 109 5.66 7.91 -10.92
CA LEU A 109 5.50 9.28 -10.45
C LEU A 109 5.57 9.29 -8.92
N THR A 110 6.70 9.75 -8.40
CA THR A 110 6.92 9.98 -6.97
C THR A 110 6.65 11.44 -6.65
N LEU A 111 5.85 11.70 -5.62
CA LEU A 111 5.52 13.05 -5.19
C LEU A 111 6.36 13.42 -3.95
N PRO A 112 6.78 14.70 -3.81
CA PRO A 112 7.59 15.15 -2.68
C PRO A 112 6.74 15.34 -1.42
N ILE A 113 6.17 14.25 -0.90
CA ILE A 113 5.32 14.27 0.29
C ILE A 113 6.05 13.69 1.51
N ASP A 114 6.01 14.43 2.62
CA ASP A 114 6.48 13.93 3.91
C ASP A 114 5.35 13.20 4.65
N LYS A 115 4.11 13.65 4.44
CA LYS A 115 2.90 13.06 5.01
C LYS A 115 1.90 12.75 3.91
N PHE A 116 1.14 11.69 4.12
CA PHE A 116 0.07 11.30 3.19
C PHE A 116 -0.99 12.41 2.99
N THR A 117 -1.19 13.28 3.97
CA THR A 117 -2.08 14.44 3.88
C THR A 117 -1.61 15.51 2.89
N ASP A 118 -0.36 15.45 2.44
CA ASP A 118 0.22 16.45 1.54
C ASP A 118 0.00 16.05 0.06
N LEU A 119 -0.48 14.82 -0.18
CA LEU A 119 -0.75 14.26 -1.52
C LEU A 119 -1.60 15.19 -2.40
N PRO A 120 -2.72 15.80 -1.93
CA PRO A 120 -3.55 16.64 -2.79
C PRO A 120 -2.80 17.81 -3.40
N ALA A 121 -2.02 18.52 -2.59
CA ALA A 121 -1.23 19.67 -3.03
C ALA A 121 -0.09 19.23 -3.96
N ALA A 122 0.57 18.11 -3.64
CA ALA A 122 1.68 17.60 -4.43
C ALA A 122 1.24 17.04 -5.79
N LEU A 123 0.04 16.45 -5.90
CA LEU A 123 -0.48 15.91 -7.17
C LEU A 123 -0.98 17.00 -8.13
N ALA A 124 -1.49 18.12 -7.60
CA ALA A 124 -2.16 19.16 -8.39
C ALA A 124 -1.40 19.60 -9.66
N PRO A 125 -0.06 19.84 -9.63
CA PRO A 125 0.70 20.24 -10.82
C PRO A 125 0.79 19.16 -11.91
N HIS A 126 0.63 17.89 -11.55
CA HIS A 126 0.79 16.75 -12.46
C HIS A 126 -0.52 16.33 -13.13
N ARG A 127 -1.67 16.79 -12.62
CA ARG A 127 -3.00 16.35 -13.07
C ARG A 127 -3.19 16.42 -14.58
N GLN A 128 -2.76 17.52 -15.20
CA GLN A 128 -2.93 17.71 -16.62
C GLN A 128 -2.16 16.68 -17.45
N ALA A 129 -0.94 16.33 -17.02
CA ALA A 129 -0.09 15.34 -17.70
C ALA A 129 -0.60 13.91 -17.55
N LEU A 130 -1.43 13.64 -16.55
CA LEU A 130 -1.96 12.31 -16.26
C LEU A 130 -3.27 11.99 -16.99
N ARG A 131 -3.93 12.96 -17.65
CA ARG A 131 -5.30 12.79 -18.16
C ARG A 131 -5.47 11.64 -19.16
N ASP A 132 -4.48 11.43 -20.02
CA ASP A 132 -4.56 10.45 -21.12
C ASP A 132 -3.93 9.10 -20.77
N ALA A 133 -3.46 8.93 -19.53
CA ALA A 133 -2.88 7.69 -19.03
C ALA A 133 -3.90 6.88 -18.19
N THR A 134 -3.60 5.62 -17.96
CA THR A 134 -4.19 4.82 -16.88
C THR A 134 -3.30 4.94 -15.66
N VAL A 135 -3.80 5.62 -14.61
CA VAL A 135 -3.02 5.91 -13.40
C VAL A 135 -3.27 4.83 -12.37
N VAL A 136 -2.23 4.10 -12.00
CA VAL A 136 -2.31 3.04 -10.99
C VAL A 136 -1.62 3.52 -9.72
N SER A 137 -2.41 3.88 -8.72
CA SER A 137 -1.91 4.29 -7.41
C SER A 137 -1.52 3.08 -6.57
N PHE A 138 -0.41 3.19 -5.83
CA PHE A 138 0.06 2.13 -4.94
C PHE A 138 0.65 2.69 -3.64
N CYS A 139 0.75 1.79 -2.65
CA CYS A 139 1.51 1.96 -1.42
C CYS A 139 1.90 0.57 -0.89
N THR A 140 2.53 0.49 0.29
CA THR A 140 3.01 -0.77 0.90
C THR A 140 1.96 -1.89 0.89
N GLY A 141 0.75 -1.62 1.39
CA GLY A 141 -0.30 -2.64 1.59
C GLY A 141 -1.70 -2.21 1.17
N GLY A 142 -1.84 -1.17 0.37
CA GLY A 142 -3.12 -0.73 -0.23
C GLY A 142 -3.94 0.29 0.57
N ILE A 143 -3.84 0.34 1.91
CA ILE A 143 -4.74 1.16 2.75
C ILE A 143 -4.77 2.67 2.43
N ARG A 144 -3.67 3.25 1.94
CA ARG A 144 -3.65 4.66 1.48
C ARG A 144 -4.41 4.82 0.16
N CYS A 145 -4.27 3.86 -0.75
CA CYS A 145 -4.92 3.87 -2.06
C CYS A 145 -6.44 3.77 -1.94
N GLU A 146 -6.95 3.08 -0.92
CA GLU A 146 -8.40 3.05 -0.61
C GLU A 146 -8.98 4.46 -0.38
N LYS A 147 -8.16 5.42 0.02
CA LYS A 147 -8.55 6.83 0.16
C LYS A 147 -8.12 7.68 -1.02
N ALA A 148 -6.86 7.58 -1.42
CA ALA A 148 -6.29 8.40 -2.48
C ALA A 148 -7.00 8.18 -3.82
N ALA A 149 -7.27 6.93 -4.20
CA ALA A 149 -7.95 6.62 -5.45
C ALA A 149 -9.39 7.15 -5.46
N LEU A 150 -10.13 6.99 -4.37
CA LEU A 150 -11.49 7.55 -4.25
C LEU A 150 -11.47 9.08 -4.33
N TRP A 151 -10.58 9.72 -3.59
CA TRP A 151 -10.44 11.18 -3.62
C TRP A 151 -10.07 11.69 -5.02
N MET A 152 -9.09 11.09 -5.69
CA MET A 152 -8.69 11.50 -7.04
C MET A 152 -9.85 11.40 -8.03
N ARG A 153 -10.65 10.34 -7.94
CA ARG A 153 -11.86 10.14 -8.76
C ARG A 153 -12.95 11.17 -8.45
N GLN A 154 -13.24 11.41 -7.17
CA GLN A 154 -14.18 12.46 -6.75
C GLN A 154 -13.74 13.85 -7.23
N ASP A 155 -12.42 14.07 -7.32
CA ASP A 155 -11.79 15.27 -7.84
C ASP A 155 -11.58 15.21 -9.38
N GLY A 156 -12.30 14.33 -10.09
CA GLY A 156 -12.40 14.32 -11.56
C GLY A 156 -11.35 13.51 -12.32
N MET A 157 -10.58 12.64 -11.66
CA MET A 157 -9.65 11.71 -12.32
C MET A 157 -10.29 10.32 -12.50
N ASP A 158 -11.16 10.17 -13.49
CA ASP A 158 -11.86 8.90 -13.77
C ASP A 158 -10.95 7.76 -14.26
N ASN A 159 -9.71 8.07 -14.59
CA ASN A 159 -8.67 7.18 -15.10
C ASN A 159 -7.78 6.56 -14.01
N VAL A 160 -8.17 6.68 -12.73
CA VAL A 160 -7.40 6.16 -11.60
C VAL A 160 -7.90 4.78 -11.17
N LEU A 161 -6.94 3.88 -11.03
CA LEU A 161 -7.03 2.56 -10.41
C LEU A 161 -6.14 2.50 -9.16
N GLN A 162 -6.38 1.52 -8.30
CA GLN A 162 -5.46 1.13 -7.22
C GLN A 162 -4.88 -0.27 -7.46
N LEU A 163 -3.61 -0.47 -7.14
CA LEU A 163 -2.99 -1.79 -7.10
C LEU A 163 -3.56 -2.59 -5.93
N ASP A 164 -4.26 -3.68 -6.21
CA ASP A 164 -4.85 -4.51 -5.17
C ASP A 164 -3.77 -5.21 -4.33
N GLY A 165 -3.92 -5.14 -3.02
CA GLY A 165 -2.93 -5.67 -2.06
C GLY A 165 -1.65 -4.84 -1.89
N GLY A 166 -1.45 -3.76 -2.66
CA GLY A 166 -0.25 -2.91 -2.61
C GLY A 166 1.04 -3.62 -3.04
N ILE A 167 2.19 -3.00 -2.77
CA ILE A 167 3.53 -3.53 -3.14
C ILE A 167 3.74 -4.95 -2.59
N LEU A 168 3.38 -5.19 -1.33
CA LEU A 168 3.56 -6.52 -0.73
C LEU A 168 2.66 -7.59 -1.37
N GLY A 169 1.46 -7.22 -1.82
CA GLY A 169 0.61 -8.13 -2.61
C GLY A 169 1.16 -8.40 -4.00
N TYR A 170 1.83 -7.41 -4.59
CA TYR A 170 2.53 -7.58 -5.86
C TYR A 170 3.74 -8.50 -5.72
N PHE A 171 4.58 -8.32 -4.71
CA PHE A 171 5.70 -9.21 -4.41
C PHE A 171 5.25 -10.65 -4.21
N GLU A 172 4.17 -10.86 -3.45
CA GLU A 172 3.60 -12.19 -3.20
C GLU A 172 3.17 -12.93 -4.48
N GLN A 173 2.65 -12.22 -5.48
CA GLN A 173 2.07 -12.83 -6.68
C GLN A 173 2.99 -12.80 -7.91
N VAL A 174 3.86 -11.80 -7.99
CA VAL A 174 4.67 -11.47 -9.17
C VAL A 174 6.17 -11.42 -8.85
N GLY A 175 6.54 -11.14 -7.61
CA GLY A 175 7.92 -10.85 -7.23
C GLY A 175 8.33 -9.41 -7.58
N GLY A 176 9.58 -9.21 -7.99
CA GLY A 176 10.19 -7.88 -8.16
C GLY A 176 10.09 -7.27 -9.56
N ALA A 177 9.29 -7.83 -10.47
CA ALA A 177 9.18 -7.30 -11.83
C ALA A 177 8.78 -5.83 -11.82
N HIS A 178 9.53 -4.98 -12.53
CA HIS A 178 9.35 -3.52 -12.58
C HIS A 178 9.53 -2.78 -11.25
N TYR A 179 10.01 -3.44 -10.20
CA TYR A 179 10.27 -2.81 -8.90
C TYR A 179 11.78 -2.68 -8.66
N GLU A 180 12.21 -1.52 -8.20
CA GLU A 180 13.61 -1.23 -7.88
C GLU A 180 13.76 -1.07 -6.36
N GLY A 181 14.72 -1.78 -5.77
CA GLY A 181 15.01 -1.72 -4.32
C GLY A 181 14.09 -2.60 -3.47
N GLU A 182 13.80 -2.14 -2.25
CA GLU A 182 13.04 -2.85 -1.22
C GLU A 182 11.81 -2.05 -0.78
N CYS A 183 10.80 -2.74 -0.26
CA CYS A 183 9.57 -2.13 0.23
C CYS A 183 9.69 -1.81 1.72
N PHE A 184 9.81 -0.54 2.07
CA PHE A 184 9.79 -0.08 3.47
C PHE A 184 8.55 -0.59 4.25
N VAL A 185 8.78 -1.05 5.49
CA VAL A 185 7.75 -1.51 6.44
C VAL A 185 7.91 -0.81 7.79
N PHE A 186 6.78 -0.61 8.48
CA PHE A 186 6.70 0.20 9.70
C PHE A 186 6.98 -0.61 10.98
N ASP A 187 8.05 -1.40 10.97
CA ASP A 187 8.47 -2.26 12.07
C ASP A 187 9.98 -2.51 12.06
N GLY A 188 10.48 -3.33 13.00
CA GLY A 188 11.91 -3.60 13.17
C GLY A 188 12.61 -4.19 11.95
N ARG A 189 11.87 -4.67 10.94
CA ARG A 189 12.46 -5.23 9.71
C ARG A 189 12.95 -4.17 8.72
N ILE A 190 12.54 -2.91 8.91
CA ILE A 190 12.89 -1.74 8.08
C ILE A 190 12.30 -1.82 6.66
N ALA A 191 12.63 -2.85 5.89
CA ALA A 191 12.12 -3.09 4.55
C ALA A 191 12.00 -4.59 4.26
N LEU A 192 11.23 -4.95 3.24
CA LEU A 192 11.16 -6.30 2.69
C LEU A 192 11.61 -6.29 1.23
N ASP A 193 12.41 -7.26 0.84
CA ASP A 193 12.81 -7.48 -0.55
C ASP A 193 11.64 -8.04 -1.39
N PRO A 194 11.78 -8.16 -2.73
CA PRO A 194 10.74 -8.74 -3.57
C PRO A 194 10.41 -10.22 -3.32
N ALA A 195 11.25 -10.94 -2.57
CA ALA A 195 10.98 -12.30 -2.08
C ALA A 195 10.37 -12.30 -0.66
N LEU A 196 9.92 -11.13 -0.19
CA LEU A 196 9.34 -10.87 1.13
C LEU A 196 10.28 -11.19 2.29
N GLN A 197 11.59 -11.19 2.05
CA GLN A 197 12.61 -11.36 3.08
C GLN A 197 12.94 -10.02 3.72
N PRO A 198 13.13 -9.99 5.06
CA PRO A 198 13.47 -8.77 5.78
C PRO A 198 14.87 -8.24 5.47
N HIS A 199 14.98 -6.93 5.29
CA HIS A 199 16.26 -6.21 5.18
C HIS A 199 17.09 -6.36 6.45
N ALA A 200 16.46 -6.09 7.60
CA ALA A 200 17.04 -6.32 8.90
C ALA A 200 16.22 -7.37 9.64
N ASP A 201 16.89 -8.43 10.09
CA ASP A 201 16.26 -9.47 10.92
C ASP A 201 17.20 -9.89 12.04
N GLU A 202 17.80 -8.88 12.66
CA GLU A 202 18.70 -9.03 13.81
C GLU A 202 17.96 -8.75 15.11
N ALA A 203 18.46 -9.32 16.20
CA ALA A 203 17.94 -9.02 17.53
C ALA A 203 18.04 -7.52 17.80
N PRO A 204 16.97 -6.85 18.30
CA PRO A 204 17.08 -5.47 18.70
C PRO A 204 18.22 -5.33 19.71
N ALA A 205 19.10 -4.35 19.51
CA ALA A 205 20.14 -4.03 20.47
C ALA A 205 19.49 -3.90 21.86
N ALA A 206 19.99 -4.65 22.84
CA ALA A 206 19.45 -4.65 24.20
C ALA A 206 19.37 -3.21 24.71
N ALA A 207 18.14 -2.76 25.01
CA ALA A 207 17.85 -1.44 25.55
C ALA A 207 18.05 -1.41 27.07
#